data_AF-A0ABD0JN03-F1
#
_entry.id   AF-A0ABD0JN03-F1
#
_cell.length_a   1.000
_cell.length_b   1.000
_cell.length_c   1.000
_cell.angle_alpha   90.00
_cell.angle_beta   90.00
_cell.angle_gamma   90.00
#
_symmetry.space_group_name_H-M   'P 1'
#
loop_
_entity.id
_entity.type
_entity.pdbx_description
1 polymer ?
#
loop_
_entity_poly.entity_id
_entity_poly.type
_entity_poly.pdbx_seq_one_letter_code
_entity_poly.pdbx_strand_id
1 'polypeptide(L)'
;MEGFTKSPYPEVDEFILHLVAADGRGGSIRRWRYFPEAEILSYDIVGYRFCYNIQRQHRSNNIKLIVDLKKGVWYQKCHDPDCQEVGFKSEEQPLPENTLLAHFFDSDFEEETPLGTADNQPAACGDFSAEETEEDAACLAALEETERRLASSDENHLIHDR
;
A
#
# COMPACT_ATOMS: atom_id res chain seq x y z
N MET A 1 15.88 -3.17 12.79
CA MET A 1 15.61 -2.11 13.80
C MET A 1 14.42 -2.53 14.67
N GLU A 2 14.28 -2.04 15.90
CA GLU A 2 13.08 -2.27 16.72
C GLU A 2 12.79 -1.08 17.63
N GLY A 3 11.53 -0.94 18.06
CA GLY A 3 11.08 0.17 18.90
C GLY A 3 9.69 -0.03 19.50
N PHE A 4 9.29 0.93 20.34
CA PHE A 4 8.06 0.88 21.15
C PHE A 4 7.09 2.04 20.89
N THR A 5 7.49 3.03 20.08
CA THR A 5 6.71 4.24 19.82
C THR A 5 6.15 4.26 18.41
N LYS A 6 6.94 4.73 17.45
CA LYS A 6 6.63 4.74 16.02
C LYS A 6 7.74 4.03 15.27
N SER A 7 7.36 3.26 14.25
CA SER A 7 8.28 2.64 13.32
C SER A 7 8.74 3.66 12.26
N PRO A 8 9.72 3.30 11.41
CA PRO A 8 10.10 4.11 10.26
C PRO A 8 8.97 4.29 9.23
N TYR A 9 7.86 3.55 9.36
CA TYR A 9 6.72 3.55 8.45
C TYR A 9 5.46 3.97 9.21
N PRO A 10 5.28 5.28 9.51
CA PRO A 10 4.15 5.77 10.29
C PRO A 10 2.79 5.47 9.65
N GLU A 11 2.71 5.41 8.33
CA GLU A 11 1.48 5.08 7.59
C GLU A 11 1.04 3.64 7.86
N VAL A 12 2.00 2.72 7.92
CA VAL A 12 1.76 1.31 8.28
C VAL A 12 1.37 1.20 9.75
N ASP A 13 2.04 1.93 10.64
CA ASP A 13 1.68 1.97 12.06
C ASP A 13 0.22 2.41 12.25
N GLU A 14 -0.19 3.49 11.57
CA GLU A 14 -1.56 4.01 11.63
C GLU A 14 -2.57 2.97 11.12
N PHE A 15 -2.30 2.33 9.98
CA PHE A 15 -3.16 1.25 9.49
C PHE A 15 -3.33 0.13 10.51
N ILE A 16 -2.22 -0.33 11.10
CA ILE A 16 -2.24 -1.40 12.10
C ILE A 16 -3.02 -0.97 13.34
N LEU A 17 -2.84 0.27 13.80
CA LEU A 17 -3.60 0.82 14.93
C LEU A 17 -5.10 0.88 14.65
N HIS A 18 -5.50 1.36 13.47
CA HIS A 18 -6.91 1.39 13.06
C HIS A 18 -7.49 -0.03 12.99
N LEU A 19 -6.75 -0.99 12.42
CA LEU A 19 -7.16 -2.39 12.33
C LEU A 19 -7.45 -3.00 13.71
N VAL A 20 -6.59 -2.78 14.69
CA VAL A 20 -6.74 -3.37 16.04
C VAL A 20 -7.68 -2.56 16.95
N ALA A 21 -7.99 -1.32 16.59
CA ALA A 21 -8.92 -0.45 17.29
C ALA A 21 -10.38 -0.57 16.79
N ALA A 22 -10.58 -0.94 15.51
CA ALA A 22 -11.88 -0.95 14.85
C ALA A 22 -12.97 -1.75 15.59
N ASP A 23 -12.60 -2.82 16.28
CA ASP A 23 -13.55 -3.69 16.97
C ASP A 23 -13.98 -3.19 18.37
N GLY A 24 -13.68 -1.93 18.72
CA GLY A 24 -13.98 -1.36 20.05
C GLY A 24 -13.18 -2.00 21.19
N ARG A 25 -12.22 -2.87 20.86
CA ARG A 25 -11.40 -3.64 21.81
C ARG A 25 -10.13 -2.91 22.25
N GLY A 26 -9.84 -1.74 21.68
CA GLY A 26 -8.74 -0.88 22.11
C GLY A 26 -7.36 -1.54 21.99
N GLY A 27 -7.12 -2.29 20.91
CA GLY A 27 -5.81 -2.85 20.64
C GLY A 27 -4.75 -1.75 20.45
N SER A 28 -3.50 -2.05 20.81
CA SER A 28 -2.38 -1.15 20.58
C SER A 28 -1.11 -1.92 20.23
N ILE A 29 -0.17 -1.23 19.58
CA ILE A 29 1.14 -1.76 19.24
C ILE A 29 2.02 -1.68 20.50
N ARG A 30 2.47 -2.83 20.99
CA ARG A 30 3.42 -2.87 22.11
C ARG A 30 4.84 -2.65 21.63
N ARG A 31 5.21 -3.27 20.51
CA ARG A 31 6.56 -3.24 19.95
C ARG A 31 6.47 -3.50 18.45
N TRP A 32 7.32 -2.82 17.69
CA TRP A 32 7.56 -3.11 16.28
C TRP A 32 9.01 -3.56 16.07
N ARG A 33 9.22 -4.36 15.03
CA ARG A 33 10.54 -4.76 14.55
C ARG A 33 10.55 -4.75 13.03
N TYR A 34 11.56 -4.11 12.47
CA TYR A 34 11.80 -4.04 11.04
C TYR A 34 13.03 -4.87 10.66
N PHE A 35 12.86 -5.73 9.65
CA PHE A 35 13.89 -6.58 9.04
C PHE A 35 14.18 -6.04 7.64
N PRO A 36 15.24 -5.25 7.46
CA PRO A 36 15.53 -4.61 6.18
C PRO A 36 15.87 -5.60 5.07
N GLU A 37 16.50 -6.73 5.37
CA GLU A 37 16.89 -7.72 4.35
C GLU A 37 15.69 -8.38 3.66
N ALA A 38 14.56 -8.45 4.36
CA ALA A 38 13.32 -9.03 3.84
C ALA A 38 12.23 -7.98 3.62
N GLU A 39 12.48 -6.71 3.97
CA GLU A 39 11.50 -5.62 4.00
C GLU A 39 10.23 -5.99 4.79
N ILE A 40 10.42 -6.67 5.92
CA ILE A 40 9.32 -7.13 6.78
C ILE A 40 9.22 -6.28 8.03
N LEU A 41 8.02 -5.77 8.31
CA LEU A 41 7.65 -5.27 9.63
C LEU A 41 6.89 -6.31 10.44
N SER A 42 7.16 -6.33 11.73
CA SER A 42 6.56 -7.24 12.66
C SER A 42 6.11 -6.51 13.91
N TYR A 43 4.81 -6.60 14.20
CA TYR A 43 4.16 -5.90 15.30
C TYR A 43 3.67 -6.88 16.35
N ASP A 44 4.10 -6.68 17.59
CA ASP A 44 3.53 -7.35 18.75
C ASP A 44 2.35 -6.51 19.27
N ILE A 45 1.15 -7.08 19.22
CA ILE A 45 -0.09 -6.39 19.57
C ILE A 45 -0.47 -6.70 21.03
N VAL A 46 -1.07 -5.74 21.72
CA VAL A 46 -1.71 -5.90 23.03
C VAL A 46 -3.15 -5.41 22.97
N GLY A 47 -4.02 -5.83 23.88
CA GLY A 47 -5.44 -5.44 23.90
C GLY A 47 -6.31 -6.10 22.83
N TYR A 48 -5.72 -6.57 21.73
CA TYR A 48 -6.41 -7.32 20.67
C TYR A 48 -5.79 -8.72 20.52
N ARG A 49 -6.62 -9.76 20.77
CA ARG A 49 -6.19 -11.18 20.85
C ARG A 49 -6.98 -12.11 19.95
N PHE A 50 -7.73 -11.56 18.99
CA PHE A 50 -8.56 -12.36 18.09
C PHE A 50 -7.68 -13.15 17.12
N CYS A 51 -7.84 -14.46 17.08
CA CYS A 51 -7.08 -15.34 16.22
C CYS A 51 -7.94 -15.85 15.08
N TYR A 52 -7.47 -15.68 13.84
CA TYR A 52 -8.15 -16.13 12.64
C TYR A 52 -8.14 -17.67 12.48
N ASN A 53 -7.19 -18.37 13.13
CA ASN A 53 -7.12 -19.85 13.07
C ASN A 53 -8.33 -20.50 13.75
N ILE A 54 -8.57 -20.09 15.00
CA ILE A 54 -9.59 -20.66 15.89
C ILE A 54 -10.88 -19.82 15.91
N GLN A 55 -10.88 -18.70 15.18
CA GLN A 55 -11.99 -17.73 15.08
C GLN A 55 -12.52 -17.24 16.44
N ARG A 56 -11.62 -17.12 17.42
CA ARG A 56 -11.93 -16.63 18.77
C ARG A 56 -10.72 -15.94 19.40
N GLN A 57 -10.93 -15.31 20.54
CA GLN A 57 -9.84 -14.70 21.29
C GLN A 57 -9.00 -15.74 22.05
N HIS A 58 -7.68 -15.55 22.04
CA HIS A 58 -6.79 -16.27 22.95
C HIS A 58 -7.00 -15.81 24.39
N ARG A 59 -6.84 -16.74 25.34
CA ARG A 59 -7.08 -16.49 26.77
C ARG A 59 -6.02 -15.57 27.38
N SER A 60 -4.75 -15.82 27.06
CA SER A 60 -3.60 -15.11 27.66
C SER A 60 -2.55 -14.67 26.64
N ASN A 61 -2.49 -15.34 25.49
CA ASN A 61 -1.50 -15.05 24.46
C ASN A 61 -1.98 -13.93 23.55
N ASN A 62 -1.02 -13.14 23.06
CA ASN A 62 -1.28 -12.08 22.13
C ASN A 62 -1.07 -12.56 20.68
N ILE A 63 -1.53 -11.76 19.74
CA ILE A 63 -1.25 -11.96 18.32
C ILE A 63 -0.03 -11.14 17.89
N LYS A 64 0.47 -11.48 16.71
CA LYS A 64 1.50 -10.76 15.99
C LYS A 64 0.98 -10.44 14.59
N LEU A 65 1.17 -9.22 14.14
CA LEU A 65 0.88 -8.83 12.76
C LEU A 65 2.21 -8.70 12.01
N ILE A 66 2.29 -9.33 10.86
CA ILE A 66 3.45 -9.28 9.97
C ILE A 66 3.04 -8.53 8.71
N VAL A 67 3.86 -7.58 8.31
CA VAL A 67 3.68 -6.76 7.13
C VAL A 67 4.87 -6.99 6.21
N ASP A 68 4.60 -7.44 4.99
CA ASP A 68 5.56 -7.62 3.91
C ASP A 68 5.43 -6.39 3.00
N LEU A 69 6.37 -5.45 3.12
CA LEU A 69 6.33 -4.18 2.38
C LEU A 69 6.56 -4.40 0.89
N LYS A 70 7.43 -5.36 0.54
CA LYS A 70 7.75 -5.71 -0.84
C LYS A 70 6.54 -6.19 -1.63
N LYS A 71 5.71 -7.02 -0.98
CA LYS A 71 4.48 -7.54 -1.59
C LYS A 71 3.28 -6.63 -1.35
N GLY A 72 3.39 -5.68 -0.44
CA GLY A 72 2.26 -4.87 -0.02
C GLY A 72 1.15 -5.68 0.66
N VAL A 73 1.51 -6.71 1.44
CA VAL A 73 0.52 -7.56 2.14
C VAL A 73 0.82 -7.66 3.62
N TRP A 74 -0.20 -7.98 4.40
CA TRP A 74 -0.05 -8.28 5.81
C TRP A 74 -0.77 -9.57 6.17
N TYR A 75 -0.32 -10.22 7.24
CA TYR A 75 -0.93 -11.44 7.76
C TYR A 75 -0.71 -11.56 9.27
N GLN A 76 -1.56 -12.35 9.91
CA GLN A 76 -1.51 -12.64 11.33
C GLN A 76 -0.71 -13.90 11.63
N LYS A 77 0.05 -13.84 12.71
CA LYS A 77 0.61 -14.97 13.46
C LYS A 77 0.18 -14.87 14.92
N CYS A 78 0.28 -15.96 15.67
CA CYS A 78 -0.06 -15.98 17.10
C CYS A 78 1.15 -16.36 17.96
N HIS A 79 1.18 -15.85 19.19
CA HIS A 79 2.14 -16.29 20.22
C HIS A 79 1.65 -17.55 20.97
N ASP A 80 0.48 -18.05 20.60
CA ASP A 80 -0.13 -19.21 21.22
C ASP A 80 0.55 -20.51 20.77
N PRO A 81 0.95 -21.41 21.69
CA PRO A 81 1.72 -22.60 21.35
C PRO A 81 0.97 -23.52 20.39
N ASP A 82 -0.35 -23.68 20.56
CA ASP A 82 -1.18 -24.51 19.70
C ASP A 82 -1.18 -23.99 18.26
N CYS A 83 -1.17 -22.65 18.09
CA CYS A 83 -1.06 -22.03 16.77
C CYS A 83 0.35 -22.11 16.19
N GLN A 84 1.39 -22.07 17.03
CA GLN A 84 2.77 -22.18 16.57
C GLN A 84 3.12 -23.61 16.15
N GLU A 85 2.60 -24.61 16.85
CA GLU A 85 2.83 -26.03 16.56
C GLU A 85 2.32 -26.41 15.17
N VAL A 86 1.14 -25.90 14.78
CA VAL A 86 0.59 -26.09 13.44
C VAL A 86 1.18 -25.13 12.39
N GLY A 87 2.12 -24.26 12.78
CA GLY A 87 2.73 -23.27 11.89
C GLY A 87 1.73 -22.23 11.36
N PHE A 88 0.73 -21.86 12.16
CA PHE A 88 -0.36 -21.00 11.70
C PHE A 88 0.13 -19.66 11.14
N LYS A 89 -0.36 -19.37 9.94
CA LYS A 89 -0.25 -18.09 9.24
C LYS A 89 -1.62 -17.83 8.62
N SER A 90 -2.21 -16.67 8.89
CA SER A 90 -3.47 -16.31 8.25
C SER A 90 -3.29 -16.08 6.75
N GLU A 91 -4.41 -15.96 6.04
CA GLU A 91 -4.42 -15.46 4.66
C GLU A 91 -3.71 -14.09 4.59
N GLU A 92 -3.02 -13.89 3.47
CA GLU A 92 -2.39 -12.62 3.14
C GLU A 92 -3.49 -11.64 2.72
N GLN A 93 -3.51 -10.48 3.36
CA GLN A 93 -4.45 -9.41 3.06
C GLN A 93 -3.69 -8.24 2.45
N PRO A 94 -4.22 -7.59 1.41
CA PRO A 94 -3.56 -6.44 0.82
C PRO A 94 -3.46 -5.31 1.84
N LEU A 95 -2.33 -4.62 1.83
CA LEU A 95 -2.19 -3.33 2.47
C LEU A 95 -2.92 -2.27 1.62
N PRO A 96 -3.55 -1.27 2.25
CA PRO A 96 -4.10 -0.14 1.51
C PRO A 96 -2.99 0.59 0.75
N GLU A 97 -3.25 1.01 -0.48
CA GLU A 97 -2.25 1.68 -1.35
C GLU A 97 -1.59 2.89 -0.67
N ASN A 98 -2.36 3.65 0.11
CA ASN A 98 -1.88 4.82 0.85
C ASN A 98 -0.86 4.50 1.96
N THR A 99 -0.68 3.22 2.33
CA THR A 99 0.27 2.81 3.39
C THR A 99 1.67 2.52 2.88
N LEU A 100 1.85 2.42 1.56
CA LEU A 100 3.13 2.06 0.93
C LEU A 100 3.78 3.22 0.18
N LEU A 101 3.12 4.38 0.12
CA LEU A 101 3.59 5.55 -0.62
C LEU A 101 5.04 5.91 -0.26
N ALA A 102 5.40 5.95 1.03
CA ALA A 102 6.76 6.26 1.46
C ALA A 102 7.83 5.23 1.00
N HIS A 103 7.44 3.98 0.71
CA HIS A 103 8.37 2.95 0.25
C HIS A 103 8.57 2.98 -1.27
N PHE A 104 7.52 3.30 -2.04
CA PHE A 104 7.59 3.35 -3.51
C PHE A 104 8.31 4.60 -4.03
N PHE A 105 8.25 5.73 -3.32
CA PHE A 105 8.94 6.95 -3.76
C PHE A 105 10.47 6.88 -3.64
N ASP A 106 11.01 5.89 -2.93
CA ASP A 106 12.46 5.63 -2.88
C ASP A 106 12.93 4.69 -4.02
N SER A 107 12.03 3.98 -4.70
CA SER A 107 12.39 2.99 -5.73
C SER A 107 12.40 3.51 -7.18
N ASP A 108 11.86 4.70 -7.43
CA ASP A 108 11.56 5.17 -8.80
C ASP A 108 12.33 6.43 -9.23
N PHE A 109 13.56 6.64 -8.73
CA PHE A 109 14.52 7.52 -9.41
C PHE A 109 15.70 6.69 -9.95
N GLU A 110 15.38 5.71 -10.80
CA GLU A 110 16.36 5.27 -11.78
C GLU A 110 16.48 6.39 -12.81
N GLU A 111 17.53 7.19 -12.63
CA GLU A 111 18.05 8.14 -13.60
C GLU A 111 18.22 7.40 -14.94
N GLU A 112 17.24 7.51 -15.83
CA GLU A 112 17.37 7.16 -17.24
C GLU A 112 18.55 7.97 -17.79
N THR A 113 19.76 7.40 -17.77
CA THR A 113 20.95 8.00 -18.37
C THR A 113 20.87 7.78 -19.88
N PRO A 114 20.63 8.80 -20.73
CA PRO A 114 20.82 8.65 -22.16
C PRO A 114 22.33 8.73 -22.40
N LEU A 115 22.90 7.60 -22.82
CA LEU A 115 24.30 7.49 -23.24
C LEU A 115 24.58 8.54 -24.32
N GLY A 116 25.44 9.52 -23.99
CA GLY A 116 25.75 10.62 -24.88
C GLY A 116 26.63 10.25 -26.08
N THR A 117 26.52 11.05 -27.14
CA THR A 117 27.66 11.45 -27.95
C THR A 117 27.55 12.94 -28.29
N ALA A 118 28.54 13.71 -27.81
CA ALA A 118 29.24 14.86 -28.43
C ALA A 118 28.41 15.80 -29.33
N ASP A 119 28.30 17.10 -29.12
CA ASP A 119 29.40 18.05 -28.90
C ASP A 119 28.88 19.43 -28.41
N ASN A 120 29.72 20.06 -27.57
CA ASN A 120 29.95 21.50 -27.39
C ASN A 120 28.91 22.42 -26.71
N GLN A 121 29.26 22.85 -25.49
CA GLN A 121 28.87 24.09 -24.80
C GLN A 121 29.27 25.36 -25.60
N PRO A 122 28.81 26.61 -25.27
CA PRO A 122 28.36 27.05 -23.93
C PRO A 122 27.16 28.02 -23.83
N ALA A 123 26.67 28.11 -22.58
CA ALA A 123 26.15 29.30 -21.87
C ALA A 123 24.82 29.93 -22.30
N ALA A 124 23.81 29.87 -21.41
CA ALA A 124 23.27 31.03 -20.71
C ALA A 124 22.11 30.64 -19.77
N CYS A 125 21.90 31.48 -18.77
CA CYS A 125 20.96 31.44 -17.66
C CYS A 125 19.46 31.60 -18.01
N GLY A 126 18.60 31.14 -17.09
CA GLY A 126 17.17 31.52 -16.94
C GLY A 126 16.22 30.76 -17.87
N ASP A 127 14.95 30.52 -17.61
CA ASP A 127 14.00 30.82 -16.53
C ASP A 127 12.77 29.90 -16.82
N PHE A 128 11.93 29.72 -15.82
CA PHE A 128 10.66 29.01 -15.75
C PHE A 128 9.76 29.03 -17.01
N SER A 129 9.27 27.86 -17.46
CA SER A 129 7.85 27.64 -17.82
C SER A 129 7.55 26.17 -18.13
N ALA A 130 6.37 25.71 -17.67
CA ALA A 130 5.80 24.42 -17.97
C ALA A 130 5.59 24.25 -19.48
N GLU A 131 6.20 23.21 -20.05
CA GLU A 131 6.01 22.81 -21.43
C GLU A 131 4.92 21.74 -21.48
N GLU A 132 3.71 22.17 -21.86
CA GLU A 132 2.64 21.29 -22.35
C GLU A 132 3.15 20.59 -23.61
N THR A 133 3.33 19.27 -23.55
CA THR A 133 3.79 18.50 -24.72
C THR A 133 2.60 18.20 -25.64
N GLU A 134 2.88 18.10 -26.94
CA GLU A 134 1.88 17.85 -27.98
C GLU A 134 1.12 16.52 -27.80
N GLU A 135 1.62 15.64 -26.92
CA GLU A 135 1.01 14.35 -26.57
C GLU A 135 -0.23 14.51 -25.67
N ASP A 136 -0.26 15.53 -24.80
CA ASP A 136 -1.39 15.78 -23.89
C ASP A 136 -2.64 16.28 -24.64
N ALA A 137 -2.45 17.04 -25.72
CA ALA A 137 -3.55 17.50 -26.57
C ALA A 137 -4.24 16.35 -27.33
N ALA A 138 -3.48 15.33 -27.74
CA ALA A 138 -4.03 14.16 -28.43
C ALA A 138 -4.88 13.29 -27.48
N CYS A 139 -4.51 13.20 -26.20
CA CYS A 139 -5.23 12.42 -25.20
C CYS A 139 -6.61 13.03 -24.89
N LEU A 140 -6.68 14.36 -24.73
CA LEU A 140 -7.95 15.07 -24.49
C LEU A 140 -8.92 14.92 -25.67
N ALA A 141 -8.43 15.00 -26.91
CA ALA A 141 -9.25 14.82 -28.10
C ALA A 141 -9.85 13.40 -28.20
N ALA A 142 -9.07 12.37 -27.81
CA ALA A 142 -9.54 10.99 -27.82
C ALA A 142 -10.63 10.72 -26.77
N LEU A 143 -10.52 11.32 -25.59
CA LEU A 143 -11.51 11.20 -24.52
C LEU A 143 -12.85 11.87 -24.88
N GLU A 144 -12.81 13.09 -25.43
CA GLU A 144 -14.03 13.78 -25.90
C GLU A 144 -14.76 13.00 -27.00
N GLU A 145 -14.02 12.33 -27.90
CA GLU A 145 -14.62 11.50 -28.94
C GLU A 145 -15.29 10.24 -28.37
N THR A 146 -14.70 9.63 -27.33
CA THR A 146 -15.31 8.49 -26.64
C THR A 146 -16.56 8.87 -25.84
N GLU A 147 -16.57 10.01 -25.16
CA GLU A 147 -17.76 10.50 -24.45
C GLU A 147 -18.91 10.79 -25.41
N ARG A 148 -18.63 11.38 -26.58
CA ARG A 148 -19.64 11.64 -27.60
C ARG A 148 -20.25 10.35 -28.18
N ARG A 149 -19.45 9.28 -28.28
CA ARG A 149 -19.96 7.95 -28.70
C ARG A 149 -20.87 7.33 -27.64
N LEU A 150 -20.48 7.39 -26.37
CA LEU A 150 -21.28 6.85 -25.27
C LEU A 150 -22.62 7.60 -25.13
N ALA A 151 -22.60 8.92 -25.26
CA ALA A 151 -23.81 9.74 -25.20
C ALA A 151 -24.83 9.45 -26.31
N SER A 152 -24.42 8.88 -27.45
CA SER A 152 -25.34 8.50 -28.54
C SER A 152 -25.95 7.09 -28.40
N SER A 153 -25.43 6.26 -27.48
CA SER A 153 -25.83 4.86 -27.38
C SER A 153 -27.01 4.61 -26.44
N ASP A 154 -27.40 5.60 -25.63
CA ASP A 154 -28.47 5.49 -24.63
C ASP A 154 -29.89 5.86 -25.15
N GLU A 155 -30.03 6.35 -26.38
CA GLU A 155 -31.36 6.69 -26.94
C GLU A 155 -32.08 5.52 -27.67
N ASN A 156 -31.48 4.34 -27.79
CA ASN A 156 -32.05 3.25 -28.60
C ASN A 156 -32.54 2.01 -27.83
N HIS A 157 -32.79 2.12 -26.52
CA HIS A 157 -33.34 1.01 -25.72
C HIS A 157 -34.66 1.35 -25.02
N LEU A 158 -35.68 1.76 -25.79
CA LEU A 158 -37.05 1.84 -25.27
C LEU A 158 -38.15 1.58 -26.31
N ILE A 159 -37.99 0.60 -27.22
CA ILE A 159 -39.14 0.03 -27.95
C ILE A 159 -38.88 -1.46 -28.20
N HIS A 160 -39.37 -2.34 -27.32
CA HIS A 160 -40.09 -3.58 -27.64
C HIS A 160 -40.40 -4.38 -26.36
N ASP A 161 -41.30 -3.86 -25.53
CA ASP A 161 -42.16 -4.67 -24.67
C ASP A 161 -43.43 -5.02 -25.46
N ARG A 162 -43.51 -6.25 -25.99
CA ARG A 162 -44.77 -6.97 -26.25
C ARG A 162 -44.56 -8.45 -26.50
#